data_AF-A0A931ATN2-F1
#
_entry.id   AF-A0A931ATN2-F1
#
_cell.length_a   1.000
_cell.length_b   1.000
_cell.length_c   1.000
_cell.angle_alpha   90.00
_cell.angle_beta   90.00
_cell.angle_gamma   90.00
#
_symmetry.space_group_name_H-M   'P 1'
#
loop_
_entity.id
_entity.type
_entity.pdbx_description
1 polymer ?
#
loop_
_entity_poly.entity_id
_entity_poly.type
_entity_poly.pdbx_seq_one_letter_code
_entity_poly.pdbx_strand_id
1 'polypeptide(L)' 'MYTLAIFIILMGIIFLCVNFVLFLNNYKKVIIGQVNKSIIYINVLLLMSSIFLLILGIVYYIVINQQL' A
#
# COMPACT_ATOMS: atom_id res chain seq x y z
N MET A 1 8.55 20.55 7.26
CA MET A 1 8.23 19.35 8.06
C MET A 1 7.04 18.59 7.47
N TYR A 2 5.89 19.25 7.24
CA TYR A 2 4.73 18.61 6.58
C TYR A 2 4.98 18.03 5.19
N THR A 3 5.95 18.59 4.45
CA THR A 3 6.36 18.08 3.13
C THR A 3 6.74 16.61 3.15
N LEU A 4 7.41 16.15 4.21
CA LEU A 4 7.83 14.74 4.34
C LEU A 4 6.62 13.84 4.64
N ALA A 5 5.71 14.29 5.51
CA ALA A 5 4.46 13.58 5.78
C ALA A 5 3.58 13.44 4.53
N ILE A 6 3.39 14.54 3.79
CA ILE A 6 2.62 14.57 2.54
C ILE A 6 3.25 13.65 1.49
N PHE A 7 4.59 13.63 1.39
CA PHE A 7 5.29 12.74 0.47
C PHE A 7 5.08 11.26 0.82
N ILE A 8 5.16 10.88 2.11
CA ILE A 8 4.89 9.51 2.57
C ILE A 8 3.45 9.11 2.24
N ILE A 9 2.48 9.99 2.50
CA ILE A 9 1.06 9.73 2.22
C ILE A 9 0.86 9.54 0.70
N LEU A 10 1.39 10.43 -0.13
CA LEU A 10 1.29 10.31 -1.59
C LEU A 10 1.90 9.01 -2.11
N MET A 11 3.10 8.65 -1.64
CA MET A 11 3.72 7.38 -2.00
C MET A 11 2.92 6.18 -1.52
N GLY A 12 2.33 6.24 -0.32
CA GLY A 12 1.43 5.22 0.19
C GLY A 12 0.21 5.01 -0.72
N ILE A 13 -0.41 6.10 -1.20
CA ILE A 13 -1.56 6.04 -2.12
C ILE A 13 -1.14 5.39 -3.44
N ILE A 14 -0.03 5.84 -4.03
CA ILE A 14 0.47 5.31 -5.31
C ILE A 14 0.78 3.81 -5.16
N PHE A 15 1.47 3.43 -4.08
CA PHE A 15 1.83 2.04 -3.83
C PHE A 15 0.61 1.16 -3.60
N LEU A 16 -0.42 1.67 -2.92
CA LEU A 16 -1.69 0.98 -2.72
C LEU A 16 -2.42 0.75 -4.05
N CYS A 17 -2.52 1.77 -4.91
CA CYS A 17 -3.11 1.64 -6.24
C CYS A 17 -2.39 0.60 -7.10
N VAL A 18 -1.05 0.65 -7.15
CA VAL A 18 -0.25 -0.30 -7.93
C VAL A 18 -0.43 -1.73 -7.41
N ASN A 19 -0.34 -1.94 -6.11
CA ASN A 19 -0.54 -3.27 -5.51
C ASN A 19 -1.95 -3.79 -5.72
N PHE A 20 -2.97 -2.91 -5.75
CA PHE A 20 -4.33 -3.31 -6.03
C PHE A 20 -4.50 -3.80 -7.47
N VAL A 21 -3.93 -3.09 -8.45
CA VAL A 21 -3.93 -3.52 -9.85
C VAL A 21 -3.18 -4.84 -10.03
N LEU A 22 -2.03 -5.00 -9.38
CA LEU A 22 -1.26 -6.26 -9.39
C LEU A 22 -2.04 -7.40 -8.74
N PHE A 23 -2.74 -7.13 -7.64
CA PHE A 23 -3.62 -8.09 -6.98
C PHE A 23 -4.70 -8.58 -7.93
N LEU A 24 -5.45 -7.68 -8.56
CA LEU A 24 -6.51 -8.05 -9.50
C LEU A 24 -6.00 -8.86 -10.69
N ASN A 25 -4.86 -8.44 -11.27
CA ASN A 25 -4.24 -9.14 -12.38
C ASN A 25 -3.80 -10.56 -12.01
N ASN A 26 -3.14 -10.73 -10.87
CA ASN A 26 -2.69 -12.05 -10.41
C ASN A 26 -3.87 -12.92 -9.97
N TYR A 27 -4.89 -12.32 -9.33
CA TYR A 27 -6.11 -13.02 -8.96
C TYR A 27 -6.83 -13.60 -10.17
N LYS A 28 -6.97 -12.81 -11.25
CA LYS A 28 -7.50 -13.27 -12.53
C LYS A 28 -6.69 -14.45 -13.09
N LYS A 29 -5.36 -14.35 -13.10
CA LYS A 29 -4.48 -15.42 -13.60
C LYS A 29 -4.56 -16.71 -12.78
N VAL A 30 -4.76 -16.60 -11.47
CA VAL A 30 -4.94 -17.76 -10.59
C VAL A 30 -6.27 -18.46 -10.85
N ILE A 31 -7.36 -17.72 -11.09
CA ILE A 31 -8.67 -18.30 -11.46
C ILE A 31 -8.57 -19.08 -12.77
N ILE A 32 -7.83 -18.57 -13.75
CA ILE A 32 -7.61 -19.21 -15.05
C ILE A 32 -6.57 -20.37 -14.95
N GLY A 33 -5.97 -20.60 -13.78
CA GLY A 33 -5.01 -21.68 -13.54
C GLY A 33 -3.63 -21.44 -14.14
N GLN A 34 -3.30 -20.21 -14.54
CA GLN A 34 -2.00 -19.86 -15.13
C GLN A 34 -0.90 -19.67 -14.09
N VAL A 35 -1.26 -19.40 -12.83
CA VAL A 35 -0.33 -19.00 -11.77
C VAL A 35 -0.73 -19.66 -10.46
N ASN A 36 0.24 -19.94 -9.59
CA ASN A 36 0.02 -20.59 -8.31
C ASN A 36 -0.68 -19.65 -7.30
N LYS A 37 -1.52 -20.23 -6.43
CA LYS A 37 -2.29 -19.49 -5.41
C LYS A 37 -1.39 -18.78 -4.39
N SER A 38 -0.15 -19.25 -4.19
CA SER A 38 0.85 -18.64 -3.29
C SER A 38 1.08 -17.15 -3.59
N ILE A 39 1.00 -16.74 -4.85
CA ILE A 39 1.20 -15.35 -5.28
C ILE A 39 0.11 -14.40 -4.76
N ILE A 40 -1.11 -14.89 -4.53
CA ILE A 40 -2.18 -14.07 -3.94
C ILE A 40 -1.82 -13.69 -2.50
N TYR A 41 -1.27 -14.62 -1.72
CA TYR A 41 -0.87 -14.32 -0.33
C TYR A 41 0.19 -13.23 -0.26
N ILE A 42 1.17 -13.26 -1.17
CA ILE A 42 2.19 -12.21 -1.28
C ILE A 42 1.55 -10.87 -1.62
N ASN A 43 0.62 -10.84 -2.58
CA ASN A 43 -0.08 -9.60 -2.96
C ASN A 43 -0.93 -9.03 -1.81
N VAL A 44 -1.59 -9.88 -1.02
CA VAL A 44 -2.33 -9.43 0.18
C VAL A 44 -1.37 -8.83 1.21
N LEU A 45 -0.20 -9.44 1.41
CA LEU A 45 0.82 -8.92 2.33
C LEU A 45 1.34 -7.55 1.88
N LEU A 46 1.57 -7.37 0.57
CA LEU A 46 1.94 -6.09 -0.04
C LEU A 46 0.82 -5.02 0.08
N LEU A 47 -0.45 -5.43 -0.05
CA LEU A 47 -1.57 -4.53 0.19
C LEU A 47 -1.60 -4.07 1.66
N MET A 48 -1.43 -4.99 2.60
CA MET A 48 -1.38 -4.65 4.03
C MET A 48 -0.21 -3.72 4.36
N SER A 49 0.96 -3.92 3.76
CA SER A 49 2.11 -3.02 3.97
C SER A 49 1.86 -1.62 3.41
N SER A 50 1.17 -1.50 2.27
CA SER A 50 0.80 -0.20 1.71
C SER A 50 -0.18 0.59 2.61
N ILE A 51 -1.13 -0.11 3.24
CA ILE A 51 -2.03 0.49 4.23
C ILE A 51 -1.25 0.93 5.46
N PHE A 52 -0.30 0.12 5.93
CA PHE A 52 0.53 0.47 7.08
C PHE A 52 1.39 1.72 6.82
N LEU A 53 1.92 1.87 5.60
CA LEU A 53 2.67 3.05 5.18
C LEU A 53 1.81 4.32 5.21
N LEU A 54 0.54 4.22 4.78
CA LEU A 54 -0.42 5.33 4.86
C LEU A 54 -0.71 5.74 6.30
N ILE A 55 -0.94 4.77 7.18
CA ILE A 55 -1.18 5.01 8.61
C ILE A 55 0.03 5.74 9.22
N LEU A 56 1.25 5.28 8.93
CA LEU A 56 2.47 5.92 9.42
C LEU A 56 2.60 7.36 8.92
N GLY A 57 2.30 7.63 7.65
CA GLY A 57 2.29 8.98 7.09
C GLY A 57 1.29 9.91 7.78
N ILE A 58 0.09 9.41 8.07
CA ILE A 58 -0.96 10.15 8.78
C ILE A 58 -0.56 10.42 10.24
N VAL A 59 -0.07 9.41 10.95
CA VAL A 59 0.41 9.55 12.33
C VAL A 59 1.55 10.57 12.40
N TYR A 60 2.50 10.50 11.48
CA TYR A 60 3.61 11.44 11.40
C TYR A 60 3.14 12.88 11.14
N TYR A 61 2.14 13.06 10.27
CA TYR A 61 1.51 14.37 10.06
C TYR A 61 0.92 14.95 11.35
N ILE A 62 0.17 14.13 12.11
CA ILE A 62 -0.44 14.54 13.38
C ILE A 62 0.63 14.94 14.40
N VAL A 63 1.69 14.14 14.54
CA VAL A 63 2.79 14.40 15.49
C VAL A 63 3.48 15.73 15.18
N ILE A 64 3.78 16.01 13.90
CA ILE A 64 4.35 17.31 13.51
C ILE A 64 3.39 18.45 13.85
N ASN A 65 2.10 18.27 13.59
CA ASN A 65 1.09 19.30 13.85
C ASN A 65 0.91 19.61 15.35
N GLN A 66 1.24 18.67 16.24
CA GLN A 66 1.22 18.89 17.70
C GLN A 66 2.52 19.52 18.24
N GLN A 67 3.60 19.52 17.46
CA GLN A 67 4.90 20.10 17.85
C GLN A 67 5.08 21.57 17.43
N LEU A 68 4.15 22.12 16.64
CA LEU A 68 4.11 23.50 16.16
C LEU A 68 3.07 24.32 16.94
#